data_AF-A0A0Q3LXP0-F1
#
_entry.id   AF-A0A0Q3LXP0-F1
#
_cell.length_a   1.000
_cell.length_b   1.000
_cell.length_c   1.000
_cell.angle_alpha   90.00
_cell.angle_beta   90.00
_cell.angle_gamma   90.00
#
_symmetry.space_group_name_H-M   'P 1'
#
loop_
_entity.id
_entity.type
_entity.pdbx_description
1 polymer ?
#
loop_
_entity_poly.entity_id
_entity_poly.type
_entity_poly.pdbx_seq_one_letter_code
_entity_poly.pdbx_strand_id
1 'polypeptide(L)' 'MMVYLATTNKEANVNYLGPASLEEMAKQIYLVVGAAGPNKECLFKLEYASQDLSNAVREYSSTMLS' A
#
# COMPACT_ATOMS: atom_id res chain seq x y z
N MET A 1 3.90 17.37 -10.99
CA MET A 1 3.83 16.23 -10.06
C MET A 1 4.84 15.19 -10.51
N MET A 2 5.73 14.74 -9.62
CA MET A 2 6.70 13.69 -9.92
C MET A 2 6.24 12.40 -9.24
N VAL A 3 6.30 11.27 -9.94
CA VAL A 3 5.87 9.95 -9.43
C VAL A 3 6.98 8.95 -9.71
N TYR A 4 7.31 8.12 -8.71
CA TYR A 4 8.29 7.06 -8.84
C TYR A 4 7.59 5.73 -9.07
N LEU A 5 7.92 5.05 -10.18
CA LEU A 5 7.38 3.74 -10.55
C LEU A 5 8.55 2.81 -10.87
N ALA A 6 8.60 1.64 -10.23
CA ALA A 6 9.60 0.62 -10.54
C ALA A 6 9.14 -0.24 -11.73
N THR A 7 10.06 -0.56 -12.64
CA THR A 7 9.78 -1.37 -13.85
C THR A 7 9.48 -2.83 -13.50
N THR A 8 8.73 -3.50 -14.37
CA THR A 8 8.48 -4.95 -14.33
C THR A 8 9.60 -5.76 -14.99
N ASN A 9 10.55 -5.10 -15.67
CA ASN A 9 11.74 -5.76 -16.21
C ASN A 9 12.63 -6.25 -15.06
N LYS A 10 12.76 -7.57 -14.89
CA LYS A 10 13.52 -8.20 -13.81
C LYS A 10 15.04 -7.96 -13.89
N GLU A 11 15.58 -7.69 -15.08
CA GLU A 11 17.00 -7.33 -15.22
C GLU A 11 17.28 -5.95 -14.62
N ALA A 12 16.35 -5.01 -14.80
CA ALA A 12 16.45 -3.65 -14.28
C ALA A 12 15.90 -3.48 -12.85
N ASN A 13 14.99 -4.37 -12.42
CA ASN A 13 14.41 -4.40 -11.09
C ASN A 13 14.35 -5.85 -10.59
N VAL A 14 15.44 -6.29 -9.97
CA VAL A 14 15.56 -7.64 -9.41
C VAL A 14 14.54 -7.96 -8.31
N ASN A 15 13.91 -6.92 -7.72
CA ASN A 15 12.90 -7.07 -6.67
C ASN A 15 11.47 -7.27 -7.22
N TYR A 16 11.26 -7.17 -8.54
CA TYR A 16 9.94 -7.42 -9.12
C TYR A 16 9.60 -8.92 -9.08
N LEU A 17 8.68 -9.28 -8.19
CA LEU A 17 8.25 -10.68 -8.00
C LEU A 17 7.27 -11.15 -9.08
N GLY A 18 6.44 -10.24 -9.60
CA GLY A 18 5.36 -10.55 -10.54
C GLY A 18 3.98 -10.55 -9.89
N PRO A 19 2.91 -10.79 -10.67
CA PRO A 19 1.58 -11.01 -10.13
C PRO A 19 1.52 -12.32 -9.32
N ALA A 20 0.68 -12.35 -8.29
CA ALA A 20 0.40 -13.52 -7.47
C ALA A 20 -1.08 -13.54 -7.08
N SER A 21 -1.58 -14.69 -6.62
CA SER A 21 -2.94 -14.75 -6.08
C SER A 21 -3.05 -13.91 -4.79
N LEU A 22 -4.26 -13.46 -4.48
CA LEU A 22 -4.50 -12.72 -3.23
C LEU A 22 -4.08 -13.52 -2.00
N GLU A 23 -4.33 -14.83 -2.00
CA GLU A 23 -3.94 -15.71 -0.90
C GLU A 23 -2.43 -15.80 -0.73
N GLU A 24 -1.67 -15.95 -1.83
CA GLU A 24 -0.20 -15.97 -1.78
C GLU A 24 0.37 -14.63 -1.31
N MET A 25 -0.17 -13.52 -1.82
CA MET A 25 0.23 -12.19 -1.37
C MET A 25 -0.06 -11.99 0.12
N ALA A 26 -1.27 -12.35 0.57
CA ALA A 26 -1.67 -12.22 1.98
C ALA A 26 -0.78 -13.06 2.91
N LYS A 27 -0.47 -14.31 2.52
CA LYS A 27 0.46 -15.17 3.25
C LYS A 27 1.85 -14.52 3.38
N GLN A 28 2.40 -14.01 2.28
CA GLN A 28 3.70 -13.34 2.29
C GLN A 28 3.69 -12.08 3.16
N ILE A 29 2.66 -11.24 3.04
CA ILE A 29 2.53 -10.00 3.82
C ILE A 29 2.42 -10.31 5.32
N TYR A 30 1.66 -11.34 5.70
CA TYR A 30 1.45 -11.68 7.10
C TYR A 30 2.69 -12.26 7.77
N LEU A 31 3.44 -13.12 7.06
CA LEU A 31 4.55 -13.90 7.63
C LEU A 31 5.90 -13.17 7.61
N VAL A 32 6.14 -12.25 6.66
CA VAL A 32 7.46 -11.65 6.44
C VAL A 32 7.75 -10.51 7.42
N VAL A 33 8.97 -10.49 7.95
CA VAL A 33 9.52 -9.41 8.77
C VAL A 33 10.83 -8.93 8.13
N GLY A 34 10.93 -7.62 7.87
CA GLY A 34 12.14 -6.98 7.34
C GLY A 34 12.82 -6.09 8.38
N ALA A 35 13.87 -5.39 7.97
CA ALA A 35 14.60 -4.46 8.84
C ALA A 35 13.73 -3.33 9.42
N ALA A 36 12.68 -2.94 8.70
CA ALA A 36 11.70 -1.92 9.13
C ALA A 36 10.54 -2.50 9.98
N GLY A 37 10.57 -3.80 10.29
CA GLY A 37 9.52 -4.51 11.02
C GLY A 37 8.65 -5.43 10.15
N PRO A 38 7.52 -5.92 10.69
CA PRO A 38 6.60 -6.82 9.98
C PRO A 38 5.96 -6.17 8.75
N ASN A 39 5.91 -6.88 7.62
CA ASN A 39 5.37 -6.34 6.38
C ASN A 39 3.89 -5.95 6.49
N LYS A 40 3.10 -6.73 7.26
CA LYS A 40 1.70 -6.41 7.58
C LYS A 40 1.49 -5.02 8.21
N GLU A 41 2.46 -4.50 8.97
CA GLU A 41 2.34 -3.16 9.55
C GLU A 41 2.43 -2.07 8.49
N CYS A 42 3.23 -2.27 7.44
CA CYS A 42 3.28 -1.35 6.31
C CYS A 42 1.90 -1.26 5.62
N LEU A 43 1.28 -2.42 5.37
CA LEU A 43 -0.04 -2.48 4.75
C LEU A 43 -1.11 -1.79 5.62
N PHE A 44 -1.14 -2.07 6.93
CA PHE A 44 -2.12 -1.43 7.82
C PHE A 44 -1.91 0.07 7.97
N LYS A 45 -0.66 0.55 8.02
CA LYS A 45 -0.39 2.00 8.03
C LYS A 45 -0.92 2.70 6.78
N LEU A 46 -0.78 2.07 5.61
CA LEU A 46 -1.35 2.59 4.36
C LEU A 46 -2.88 2.63 4.42
N GLU A 47 -3.50 1.56 4.89
CA GLU A 47 -4.97 1.48 5.03
C GLU A 47 -5.51 2.59 5.94
N TYR A 48 -4.90 2.78 7.12
CA TYR A 48 -5.32 3.82 8.05
C TYR A 48 -5.19 5.22 7.43
N ALA A 49 -4.09 5.52 6.74
CA ALA A 49 -3.93 6.80 6.06
C ALA A 49 -4.98 7.02 4.97
N SER A 50 -5.36 5.97 4.24
CA SER A 50 -6.43 6.05 3.23
C SER A 50 -7.80 6.30 3.88
N GLN A 51 -8.10 5.61 4.98
CA GLN A 51 -9.33 5.78 5.74
C GLN A 51 -9.45 7.18 6.33
N ASP A 52 -8.37 7.70 6.93
CA ASP A 52 -8.31 9.05 7.50
C ASP A 52 -8.57 10.11 6.41
N LEU A 53 -7.96 9.96 5.24
CA LEU A 53 -8.20 10.86 4.11
C LEU A 53 -9.66 10.79 3.63
N SER A 54 -10.24 9.59 3.52
CA SER A 54 -11.64 9.41 3.13
C SER A 54 -12.59 10.08 4.12
N ASN A 55 -12.33 9.93 5.42
CA ASN A 55 -13.10 10.58 6.47
C ASN A 55 -13.00 12.11 6.38
N ALA A 56 -11.80 12.66 6.19
CA ALA A 56 -11.60 14.10 6.04
C ALA A 56 -12.34 14.66 4.80
N VAL A 57 -12.30 13.95 3.67
CA VAL A 57 -13.02 14.33 2.45
C VAL A 57 -14.53 14.30 2.66
N ARG A 58 -15.05 13.28 3.36
CA ARG A 58 -16.46 13.17 3.70
C ARG A 58 -16.92 14.30 4.61
N GLU A 59 -16.13 14.62 5.63
CA GLU A 59 -16.42 15.73 6.55
C GLU A 59 -16.44 17.07 5.81
N TYR A 60 -15.39 17.38 5.04
CA TYR A 60 -15.33 18.58 4.20
C TYR A 60 -16.56 18.72 3.30
N SER A 61 -16.96 17.63 2.64
CA SER A 61 -18.14 17.62 1.76
C SER A 61 -19.42 17.89 2.55
N SER A 62 -19.55 17.33 3.75
CA SER A 62 -20.73 17.53 4.60
C SER A 62 -20.81 18.93 5.20
N THR A 63 -19.69 19.63 5.41
CA THR A 63 -19.66 20.94 6.07
C THR A 63 -19.62 22.11 5.10
N MET A 64 -19.03 21.93 3.91
CA MET A 64 -18.79 23.02 2.95
C MET A 64 -19.70 22.97 1.73
N LEU A 65 -20.36 21.83 1.45
CA LEU A 65 -21.25 21.67 0.29
C LEU A 65 -22.73 21.51 0.68
N SER A 66 -23.07 21.60 1.98
CA SER A 66 -24.44 21.70 2.51
C SER A 66 -24.86 23.16 2.67
#